data_AF-A0A3D2MUS8-F1
#
_entry.id   AF-A0A3D2MUS8-F1
#
_cell.length_a   1.000
_cell.length_b   1.000
_cell.length_c   1.000
_cell.angle_alpha   90.00
_cell.angle_beta   90.00
_cell.angle_gamma   90.00
#
_symmetry.space_group_name_H-M   'P 1'
#
loop_
_entity.id
_entity.type
_entity.pdbx_description
1 polymer ?
#
loop_
_entity_poly.entity_id
_entity_poly.type
_entity_poly.pdbx_seq_one_letter_code
_entity_poly.pdbx_strand_id
1 'polypeptide(L)'
;MTKAHNYISFVVAAALSVYWQQAAIALFLGIALAVTLGPLPLASGSKLSRIALQVGVVVLGLALPFREVITLGSTNGALVSTMVLATLICGYVLLQLMYADDTSGKLLITGTAVCGGTAVATLAPVIEAKD
;
A
#
# COMPACT_ATOMS: atom_id res chain seq x y z
N MET A 1 -13.40 22.26 21.82
CA MET A 1 -13.03 21.09 22.64
C MET A 1 -13.38 19.74 21.98
N THR A 2 -13.57 19.69 20.66
CA THR A 2 -14.10 18.52 19.91
C THR A 2 -13.01 17.65 19.27
N LYS A 3 -11.77 18.15 19.15
CA LYS A 3 -10.65 17.43 18.50
C LYS A 3 -10.17 16.21 19.30
N ALA A 4 -10.21 16.26 20.63
CA ALA A 4 -9.69 15.20 21.48
C ALA A 4 -10.60 13.94 21.47
N HIS A 5 -11.92 14.11 21.42
CA HIS A 5 -12.86 13.00 21.39
C HIS A 5 -12.79 12.21 20.07
N ASN A 6 -12.61 12.89 18.93
CA ASN A 6 -12.46 12.24 17.62
C ASN A 6 -11.15 11.45 17.48
N TYR A 7 -10.07 11.89 18.15
CA TYR A 7 -8.80 11.15 18.16
C TYR A 7 -8.93 9.84 18.96
N ILE A 8 -9.69 9.87 20.06
CA ILE A 8 -9.93 8.70 20.92
C ILE A 8 -10.82 7.67 20.19
N SER A 9 -11.86 8.09 19.47
CA SER A 9 -12.66 7.18 18.63
C SER A 9 -11.86 6.57 17.48
N PHE A 10 -10.92 7.30 16.88
CA PHE A 10 -10.04 6.78 15.82
C PHE A 10 -9.07 5.72 16.36
N VAL A 11 -8.50 5.94 17.54
CA VAL A 11 -7.57 4.99 18.19
C VAL A 11 -8.29 3.73 18.68
N VAL A 12 -9.51 3.85 19.20
CA VAL A 12 -10.33 2.71 19.63
C VAL A 12 -10.81 1.88 18.44
N ALA A 13 -11.23 2.50 17.33
CA ALA A 13 -11.60 1.80 16.11
C ALA A 13 -10.40 1.09 15.46
N ALA A 14 -9.23 1.73 15.45
CA ALA A 14 -7.99 1.13 14.97
C ALA A 14 -7.54 -0.07 15.83
N ALA A 15 -7.63 0.05 17.16
CA ALA A 15 -7.31 -1.05 18.08
C ALA A 15 -8.26 -2.24 17.92
N LEU A 16 -9.55 -1.99 17.66
CA LEU A 16 -10.53 -3.05 17.41
C LEU A 16 -10.34 -3.70 16.03
N SER A 17 -9.93 -2.96 15.00
CA SER A 17 -9.58 -3.54 13.68
C SER A 17 -8.30 -4.38 13.72
N VAL A 18 -7.31 -4.02 14.54
CA VAL A 18 -6.10 -4.83 14.73
C VAL A 18 -6.43 -6.19 15.38
N TYR A 19 -7.47 -6.26 16.21
CA TYR A 19 -7.94 -7.51 16.81
C TYR A 19 -8.50 -8.51 15.78
N TRP A 20 -8.95 -8.05 14.61
CA TRP A 20 -9.59 -8.91 13.61
C TRP A 20 -8.66 -9.39 12.48
N GLN A 21 -7.39 -8.99 12.45
CA GLN A 21 -6.38 -9.41 11.45
C GLN A 21 -6.87 -9.31 9.98
N GLN A 22 -7.81 -8.41 9.68
CA GLN A 22 -8.39 -8.27 8.33
C GLN A 22 -8.24 -6.84 7.82
N ALA A 23 -7.38 -6.68 6.81
CA ALA A 23 -7.10 -5.39 6.18
C ALA A 23 -8.35 -4.76 5.51
N ALA A 24 -9.28 -5.59 5.03
CA ALA A 24 -10.51 -5.13 4.39
C ALA A 24 -11.41 -4.32 5.35
N ILE A 25 -11.52 -4.78 6.60
CA ILE A 25 -12.36 -4.12 7.61
C ILE A 25 -11.74 -2.79 8.03
N ALA A 26 -10.42 -2.75 8.21
CA ALA A 26 -9.69 -1.51 8.51
C ALA A 26 -9.85 -0.46 7.40
N LEU A 27 -9.81 -0.88 6.13
CA LEU A 27 -10.01 0.00 4.98
C LEU A 27 -11.45 0.56 4.95
N PHE A 28 -12.45 -0.31 5.10
CA PHE A 28 -13.86 0.09 5.10
C PHE A 28 -14.18 1.05 6.24
N LEU A 29 -13.67 0.78 7.43
CA LEU A 29 -13.91 1.62 8.61
C LEU A 29 -13.21 2.98 8.47
N GLY A 30 -12.00 3.01 7.90
CA GLY A 30 -11.29 4.25 7.58
C GLY A 30 -12.03 5.13 6.58
N ILE A 31 -12.59 4.53 5.51
CA ILE A 31 -13.40 5.25 4.52
C ILE A 31 -14.70 5.75 5.15
N ALA A 32 -15.39 4.92 5.95
CA ALA A 32 -16.61 5.31 6.65
C ALA A 32 -16.38 6.48 7.62
N LEU A 33 -15.23 6.51 8.31
CA LEU A 33 -14.84 7.65 9.14
C LEU A 33 -14.53 8.90 8.31
N ALA A 34 -13.81 8.76 7.18
CA ALA A 34 -13.50 9.89 6.30
C ALA A 34 -14.77 10.57 5.75
N VAL A 35 -15.79 9.77 5.43
CA VAL A 35 -17.09 10.25 4.94
C VAL A 35 -17.93 10.91 6.04
N THR A 36 -17.87 10.43 7.29
CA THR A 36 -18.68 10.97 8.40
C THR A 36 -18.07 12.19 9.09
N LEU A 37 -16.74 12.32 9.10
CA LEU A 37 -16.02 13.36 9.86
C LEU A 37 -15.46 14.50 8.98
N GLY A 38 -15.52 14.37 7.66
CA GLY A 38 -14.94 15.31 6.70
C GLY A 38 -13.41 15.25 6.63
N PRO A 39 -12.78 15.93 5.67
CA PRO A 39 -11.34 15.86 5.44
C PRO A 39 -10.58 16.41 6.65
N LEU A 40 -10.03 15.49 7.45
CA LEU A 40 -9.14 15.86 8.54
C LEU A 40 -7.89 16.51 7.90
N PRO A 41 -7.41 17.66 8.40
CA PRO A 41 -6.24 18.33 7.85
C PRO A 41 -4.96 17.61 8.29
N LEU A 42 -4.84 16.32 7.97
CA LEU A 42 -3.56 15.63 7.92
C LEU A 42 -2.89 16.05 6.60
N ALA A 43 -2.44 17.30 6.54
CA ALA A 43 -1.57 17.82 5.48
C ALA A 43 -0.24 17.05 5.35
N SER A 44 -0.01 16.01 6.17
CA SER A 44 1.15 15.13 6.13
C SER A 44 0.82 13.64 6.36
N GLY A 45 -0.45 13.24 6.19
CA GLY A 45 -0.85 11.83 6.32
C GLY A 45 -0.12 10.91 5.34
N SER A 46 0.12 11.38 4.11
CA SER A 46 0.89 10.64 3.10
C SER A 46 2.35 10.41 3.54
N LYS A 47 3.01 11.43 4.10
CA LYS A 47 4.39 11.32 4.62
C LYS A 47 4.48 10.33 5.77
N LEU A 48 3.54 10.41 6.72
CA LEU A 48 3.52 9.49 7.86
C LEU A 48 3.30 8.04 7.42
N SER A 49 2.39 7.82 6.46
CA SER A 49 2.15 6.49 5.88
C SER A 49 3.39 5.93 5.19
N ARG A 50 4.10 6.74 4.39
CA ARG A 50 5.37 6.32 3.75
C ARG A 50 6.42 5.91 4.78
N ILE A 51 6.62 6.72 5.83
CA ILE A 51 7.61 6.43 6.88
C ILE A 51 7.24 5.15 7.63
N ALA A 52 5.96 5.00 8.02
CA ALA A 52 5.50 3.80 8.71
C ALA A 52 5.72 2.54 7.87
N LEU A 53 5.42 2.60 6.58
CA LEU A 53 5.57 1.47 5.67
C LEU A 53 7.05 1.14 5.41
N GLN A 54 7.91 2.15 5.27
CA GLN A 54 9.34 1.96 5.08
C GLN A 54 10.02 1.36 6.30
N VAL A 55 9.67 1.82 7.51
CA VAL A 55 10.12 1.20 8.77
C VAL A 55 9.64 -0.25 8.84
N GLY A 56 8.40 -0.53 8.43
CA GLY A 56 7.87 -1.89 8.34
C GLY A 56 8.69 -2.81 7.43
N VAL A 57 9.08 -2.34 6.23
CA VAL A 57 9.91 -3.11 5.29
C VAL A 57 11.31 -3.37 5.86
N VAL A 58 11.92 -2.39 6.53
CA VAL A 58 13.24 -2.57 7.16
C VAL A 58 13.19 -3.61 8.28
N VAL A 59 12.19 -3.52 9.16
CA VAL A 59 12.00 -4.50 10.25
C VAL A 59 11.70 -5.89 9.69
N LEU A 60 10.86 -5.99 8.64
CA LEU A 60 10.57 -7.26 7.97
C LEU A 60 11.85 -7.89 7.39
N GLY A 61 12.72 -7.08 6.79
CA GLY A 61 14.02 -7.53 6.28
C GLY A 61 14.96 -8.06 7.36
N LEU A 62 14.99 -7.44 8.55
CA LEU A 62 15.76 -7.95 9.69
C LEU A 62 15.14 -9.21 10.32
N ALA A 63 13.83 -9.38 10.22
CA ALA A 63 13.12 -10.53 10.80
C ALA A 63 13.26 -11.82 9.95
N LEU A 64 13.52 -11.71 8.65
CA LEU A 64 13.61 -12.84 7.73
C LEU A 64 14.97 -13.57 7.83
N PRO A 65 15.01 -14.89 8.08
CA PRO A 65 16.26 -15.63 8.13
C PRO A 65 16.89 -15.77 6.73
N PHE A 66 18.20 -15.47 6.61
CA PHE A 66 18.93 -15.49 5.33
C PHE A 66 18.76 -16.78 4.52
N ARG A 67 18.64 -17.93 5.21
CA ARG A 67 18.43 -19.23 4.56
C ARG A 67 17.12 -19.28 3.79
N GLU A 68 16.05 -18.72 4.34
CA GLU A 68 14.72 -18.73 3.73
C GLU A 68 14.67 -17.85 2.49
N VAL A 69 15.32 -16.68 2.53
CA VAL A 69 15.46 -15.77 1.38
C VAL A 69 16.18 -16.46 0.22
N ILE A 70 17.28 -17.18 0.50
CA ILE A 70 18.04 -17.90 -0.54
C ILE A 70 17.23 -19.07 -1.11
N THR A 71 16.53 -19.83 -0.26
CA THR A 71 15.76 -21.01 -0.69
C THR A 71 14.53 -20.60 -1.53
N LEU A 72 13.85 -19.52 -1.13
CA LEU A 72 12.73 -18.92 -1.88
C LEU A 72 13.23 -18.30 -3.19
N GLY A 73 14.36 -17.60 -3.16
CA GLY A 73 14.97 -17.00 -4.35
C GLY A 73 15.41 -18.02 -5.40
N SER A 74 16.08 -19.10 -4.99
CA SER A 74 16.59 -20.12 -5.91
C SER A 74 15.49 -20.99 -6.51
N THR A 75 14.45 -21.30 -5.73
CA THR A 75 13.40 -22.25 -6.14
C THR A 75 12.22 -21.55 -6.80
N ASN A 76 11.83 -20.37 -6.29
CA ASN A 76 10.62 -19.67 -6.73
C ASN A 76 10.92 -18.37 -7.50
N GLY A 77 12.17 -17.89 -7.52
CA GLY A 77 12.53 -16.62 -8.17
C GLY A 77 12.16 -16.56 -9.65
N ALA A 78 12.40 -17.64 -10.39
CA ALA A 78 12.03 -17.73 -11.81
C ALA A 78 10.51 -17.72 -12.02
N LEU A 79 9.76 -18.40 -11.14
CA LEU A 79 8.30 -18.47 -11.20
C LEU A 79 7.67 -17.11 -10.90
N VAL A 80 8.13 -16.45 -9.84
CA VAL A 80 7.66 -15.12 -9.42
C VAL A 80 7.99 -14.08 -10.49
N SER A 81 9.21 -14.07 -11.03
CA SER A 81 9.59 -13.14 -12.09
C SER A 81 8.70 -13.30 -13.34
N THR A 82 8.38 -14.53 -13.71
CA THR A 82 7.51 -14.81 -14.86
C THR A 82 6.08 -14.33 -14.58
N MET A 83 5.55 -14.57 -13.37
CA MET A 83 4.22 -14.10 -12.97
C MET A 83 4.14 -12.57 -12.96
N VAL A 84 5.13 -11.89 -12.39
CA VAL A 84 5.17 -10.42 -12.35
C VAL A 84 5.25 -9.83 -13.77
N LEU A 85 6.07 -10.41 -14.65
CA LEU A 85 6.13 -9.99 -16.05
C LEU A 85 4.78 -10.21 -16.76
N ALA A 86 4.15 -11.37 -16.57
CA ALA A 86 2.86 -11.67 -17.17
C ALA A 86 1.76 -10.71 -16.67
N THR A 87 1.70 -10.42 -15.37
CA THR A 87 0.73 -9.48 -14.80
C THR A 87 1.01 -8.05 -15.24
N LEU A 88 2.28 -7.63 -15.35
CA LEU A 88 2.66 -6.31 -15.84
C LEU A 88 2.25 -6.11 -17.30
N ILE A 89 2.51 -7.10 -18.18
CA ILE A 89 2.13 -7.05 -19.60
C ILE A 89 0.60 -7.00 -19.72
N CYS A 90 -0.10 -7.88 -19.00
CA CYS A 90 -1.56 -7.92 -19.01
C CYS A 90 -2.18 -6.60 -18.49
N GLY A 91 -1.63 -6.06 -17.40
CA GLY A 91 -2.04 -4.79 -16.82
C GLY A 91 -1.81 -3.61 -17.77
N TYR A 92 -0.66 -3.57 -18.45
CA TYR A 92 -0.33 -2.51 -19.42
C TYR A 92 -1.28 -2.51 -20.62
N VAL A 93 -1.62 -3.70 -21.15
CA VAL A 93 -2.61 -3.84 -22.22
C VAL A 93 -3.99 -3.35 -21.77
N LEU A 94 -4.40 -3.69 -20.53
CA LEU A 94 -5.64 -3.18 -19.95
C LEU A 94 -5.62 -1.66 -19.79
N LEU A 95 -4.49 -1.07 -19.41
CA LEU A 95 -4.36 0.38 -19.26
C LEU A 95 -4.55 1.10 -20.59
N GLN A 96 -3.92 0.59 -21.64
CA GLN A 96 -4.02 1.14 -22.97
C GLN A 96 -5.46 1.04 -23.51
N LEU A 97 -6.20 -0.01 -23.12
CA LEU A 97 -7.62 -0.15 -23.47
C LEU A 97 -8.54 0.78 -22.67
N MET A 98 -8.17 1.13 -21.43
CA MET A 98 -8.98 1.95 -20.53
C MET A 98 -8.74 3.47 -20.64
N TYR A 99 -7.78 3.93 -21.43
CA TYR A 99 -7.46 5.37 -21.62
C TYR A 99 -7.34 6.14 -20.28
N ALA A 100 -6.88 5.44 -19.24
CA ALA A 100 -6.69 6.02 -17.91
C ALA A 100 -5.41 6.85 -17.89
N ASP A 101 -5.41 7.92 -17.07
CA ASP A 101 -4.29 8.84 -16.92
C ASP A 101 -2.97 8.07 -16.78
N ASP A 102 -2.05 8.30 -17.72
CA ASP A 102 -0.83 7.51 -17.90
C ASP A 102 -0.02 7.39 -16.61
N THR A 103 -0.05 8.42 -15.76
CA THR A 103 0.74 8.47 -14.52
C THR A 103 0.15 7.61 -13.41
N SER A 104 -1.14 7.82 -13.09
CA SER A 104 -1.85 7.08 -12.05
C SER A 104 -2.09 5.63 -12.43
N GLY A 105 -2.38 5.39 -13.71
CA GLY A 105 -2.55 4.05 -14.27
C GLY A 105 -1.30 3.18 -14.15
N LYS A 106 -0.13 3.74 -14.49
CA LYS A 106 1.16 3.06 -14.34
C LYS A 106 1.51 2.80 -12.88
N LEU A 107 1.22 3.73 -11.97
CA LEU A 107 1.37 3.53 -10.52
C LEU A 107 0.52 2.36 -10.01
N LEU A 108 -0.75 2.28 -10.40
CA LEU A 108 -1.66 1.25 -9.93
C LEU A 108 -1.30 -0.14 -10.45
N ILE A 109 -0.89 -0.26 -11.71
CA ILE A 109 -0.50 -1.54 -12.30
C ILE A 109 0.81 -2.04 -11.70
N THR A 110 1.82 -1.18 -11.59
CA THR A 110 3.09 -1.53 -10.95
C THR A 110 2.90 -1.86 -9.47
N GLY A 111 1.99 -1.14 -8.80
CA GLY A 111 1.55 -1.47 -7.44
C GLY A 111 0.96 -2.88 -7.35
N THR A 112 -0.04 -3.19 -8.18
CA THR A 112 -0.79 -4.45 -8.11
C THR A 112 0.03 -5.66 -8.56
N ALA A 113 1.01 -5.47 -9.46
CA ALA A 113 1.86 -6.56 -9.95
C ALA A 113 2.93 -7.01 -8.94
N VAL A 114 3.31 -6.17 -7.97
CA VAL A 114 4.42 -6.47 -7.05
C VAL A 114 3.94 -6.72 -5.62
N CYS A 115 3.55 -5.68 -4.89
CA CYS A 115 3.24 -5.77 -3.47
C CYS A 115 2.27 -4.69 -2.97
N GLY A 116 1.55 -4.04 -3.88
CA GLY A 116 0.51 -3.06 -3.60
C GLY A 116 1.06 -1.70 -3.20
N GLY A 117 0.66 -1.23 -2.02
CA GLY A 117 0.88 0.15 -1.57
C GLY A 117 2.35 0.52 -1.31
N THR A 118 3.22 -0.44 -0.99
CA THR A 118 4.67 -0.23 -0.85
C THR A 118 5.32 0.19 -2.17
N ALA A 119 4.93 -0.48 -3.25
CA ALA A 119 5.39 -0.15 -4.60
C ALA A 119 4.85 1.22 -5.03
N VAL A 120 3.56 1.50 -4.81
CA VAL A 120 2.98 2.82 -5.11
C VAL A 120 3.67 3.95 -4.36
N ALA A 121 3.92 3.77 -3.05
CA ALA A 121 4.59 4.76 -2.21
C ALA A 121 6.02 5.08 -2.65
N THR A 122 6.75 4.07 -3.14
CA THR A 122 8.15 4.19 -3.56
C THR A 122 8.28 4.74 -4.98
N LEU A 123 7.35 4.35 -5.88
CA LEU A 123 7.36 4.74 -7.29
C LEU A 123 6.70 6.11 -7.53
N ALA A 124 5.81 6.57 -6.64
CA ALA A 124 5.18 7.90 -6.72
C ALA A 124 6.17 9.06 -6.96
N PRO A 125 7.29 9.21 -6.19
CA PRO A 125 8.27 10.26 -6.45
C PRO A 125 9.14 10.02 -7.70
N VAL A 126 9.25 8.78 -8.18
CA VAL A 126 10.07 8.43 -9.36
C VAL A 126 9.34 8.79 -10.67
N ILE A 127 8.02 8.79 -10.65
CA ILE A 127 7.17 8.99 -11.84
C ILE A 127 6.58 10.42 -11.84
N GLU A 128 7.05 11.30 -10.95
CA GLU A 128 6.57 12.68 -10.77
C GLU A 128 5.03 12.77 -10.68
N ALA A 129 4.40 11.78 -10.03
CA ALA A 129 2.99 11.88 -9.70
C ALA A 129 2.82 13.02 -8.69
N LYS A 130 2.23 14.13 -9.14
CA LYS A 130 1.91 15.29 -8.30
C LYS A 130 0.97 14.86 -7.17
N ASP A 131 1.38 15.17 -5.93
CA ASP A 131 0.59 15.02 -4.71
C ASP A 131 -0.77 15.76 -4.80
#